data_AF-A0AAN8BKE8-F1
#
_entry.id   AF-A0AAN8BKE8-F1
#
_cell.length_a   1.000
_cell.length_b   1.000
_cell.length_c   1.000
_cell.angle_alpha   90.00
_cell.angle_beta   90.00
_cell.angle_gamma   90.00
#
_symmetry.space_group_name_H-M   'P 1'
#
loop_
_entity.id
_entity.type
_entity.pdbx_description
1 polymer ?
#
loop_
_entity_poly.entity_id
_entity_poly.type
_entity_poly.pdbx_seq_one_letter_code
_entity_poly.pdbx_strand_id
1 'polypeptide(L)'
;MYRLLDVDRVVIYNTSCGPELDRLLQSYSQEGFVEMVPWPIHRYLTPSKGWLFSQSGGDVHYFGQMTTLNECIYRSMERSHYVLLDDIDEIIMPYKHNNLMSLMDMLQKQQPNT
;
A
#
# COMPACT_ATOMS: atom_id res chain seq x y z
N MET A 1 -10.05 0.93 9.15
CA MET A 1 -9.81 -0.48 9.47
C MET A 1 -8.40 -0.72 9.97
N TYR A 2 -7.36 -0.38 9.20
CA TYR A 2 -5.95 -0.67 9.55
C TYR A 2 -5.49 -0.20 10.94
N ARG A 3 -5.95 0.95 11.46
CA ARG A 3 -5.69 1.33 12.87
C ARG A 3 -6.17 0.30 13.89
N LEU A 4 -7.28 -0.37 13.62
CA LEU A 4 -7.83 -1.43 14.48
C LEU A 4 -7.03 -2.74 14.39
N LEU A 5 -6.23 -2.90 13.34
CA LEU A 5 -5.36 -4.06 13.12
C LEU A 5 -3.92 -3.80 13.58
N ASP A 6 -3.68 -2.70 14.31
CA ASP A 6 -2.38 -2.22 14.78
C ASP A 6 -1.37 -1.91 13.67
N VAL A 7 -1.86 -1.36 12.55
CA VAL A 7 -0.98 -0.73 11.55
C VAL A 7 -0.69 0.71 11.99
N ASP A 8 0.59 1.07 12.00
CA ASP A 8 1.05 2.41 12.41
C ASP A 8 0.93 3.45 11.30
N ARG A 9 1.17 3.05 10.04
CA ARG A 9 1.24 3.95 8.88
C ARG A 9 0.70 3.27 7.63
N VAL A 10 -0.04 4.02 6.81
CA VAL A 10 -0.51 3.62 5.50
C VAL A 10 0.13 4.50 4.43
N VAL A 11 0.74 3.92 3.41
CA VAL A 11 1.34 4.66 2.29
C VAL A 11 0.46 4.51 1.06
N ILE A 12 0.07 5.61 0.43
CA ILE A 12 -0.81 5.61 -0.76
C ILE A 12 -0.10 6.29 -1.92
N TYR A 13 0.02 5.58 -3.04
CA TYR A 13 0.54 6.12 -4.31
C TYR A 13 -0.59 6.74 -5.11
N ASN A 14 -0.62 8.07 -5.16
CA ASN A 14 -1.70 8.81 -5.79
C ASN A 14 -1.38 9.14 -7.25
N THR A 15 -2.03 8.41 -8.17
CA THR A 15 -2.01 8.71 -9.62
C THR A 15 -3.01 9.79 -10.01
N SER A 16 -4.19 9.74 -9.42
CA SER A 16 -5.27 10.73 -9.52
C SER A 16 -6.26 10.51 -8.39
N CYS A 17 -6.84 11.59 -7.87
CA CYS A 17 -7.81 11.54 -6.79
C CYS A 17 -8.88 12.61 -7.00
N GLY A 18 -10.14 12.28 -6.74
CA GLY A 18 -11.23 13.27 -6.74
C GLY A 18 -11.12 14.21 -5.52
N PRO A 19 -11.67 15.43 -5.59
CA PRO A 19 -11.48 16.46 -4.55
C PRO A 19 -11.98 16.03 -3.17
N GLU A 20 -13.05 15.25 -3.10
CA GLU A 20 -13.61 14.78 -1.83
C GLU A 20 -12.76 13.69 -1.18
N LEU A 21 -12.26 12.73 -1.98
CA LEU A 21 -11.34 11.71 -1.48
C LEU A 21 -9.99 12.34 -1.09
N ASP A 22 -9.51 13.31 -1.86
CA ASP A 22 -8.26 14.03 -1.55
C ASP A 22 -8.38 14.78 -0.21
N ARG A 23 -9.49 15.49 0.02
CA ARG A 23 -9.76 16.15 1.30
C ARG A 23 -9.76 15.16 2.48
N LEU A 24 -10.39 13.98 2.31
CA LEU A 24 -10.40 12.94 3.33
C LEU A 24 -9.00 12.37 3.59
N LEU A 25 -8.23 12.07 2.55
CA LEU A 25 -6.87 11.54 2.72
C LEU A 25 -5.91 12.57 3.33
N GLN A 26 -6.11 13.86 3.03
CA GLN A 26 -5.37 14.94 3.66
C GLN A 26 -5.61 15.01 5.16
N SER A 27 -6.83 14.78 5.66
CA SER A 27 -7.07 14.79 7.11
C SER A 27 -6.29 13.67 7.81
N TYR A 28 -6.29 12.46 7.26
CA TYR A 28 -5.48 11.35 7.79
C TYR A 28 -3.97 11.57 7.66
N SER A 29 -3.56 12.33 6.64
CA SER A 29 -2.15 12.73 6.47
C SER A 29 -1.70 13.73 7.51
N GLN A 30 -2.57 14.70 7.86
CA GLN A 30 -2.32 15.67 8.93
C GLN A 30 -2.24 15.00 10.32
N GLU A 31 -3.01 13.93 10.53
CA GLU A 31 -2.90 13.07 11.72
C GLU A 31 -1.63 12.21 11.73
N GLY A 32 -0.86 12.17 10.64
CA GLY A 32 0.38 11.38 10.51
C GLY A 32 0.16 9.90 10.23
N PHE A 33 -1.07 9.47 9.98
CA PHE A 33 -1.41 8.06 9.75
C PHE A 33 -1.27 7.64 8.28
N VAL A 34 -1.61 8.55 7.35
CA VAL A 34 -1.49 8.31 5.91
C VAL A 34 -0.32 9.12 5.34
N GLU A 35 0.57 8.46 4.59
CA GLU A 35 1.62 9.09 3.81
C GLU A 35 1.21 9.06 2.33
N MET A 36 0.85 10.24 1.79
CA MET A 36 0.52 10.38 0.38
C MET A 36 1.79 10.55 -0.46
N VAL A 37 2.03 9.63 -1.38
CA VAL A 37 3.14 9.68 -2.35
C VAL A 37 2.58 10.08 -3.72
N PRO A 38 2.92 11.27 -4.26
CA PRO A 38 2.50 11.65 -5.60
C PRO A 38 3.09 10.68 -6.64
N TRP A 39 2.25 10.11 -7.49
CA TRP A 39 2.66 9.17 -8.54
C TRP A 39 2.15 9.62 -9.93
N PRO A 40 2.66 10.73 -10.49
CA PRO A 40 2.18 11.31 -11.75
C PRO A 40 2.70 10.55 -12.98
N ILE A 41 2.63 9.21 -12.96
CA ILE A 41 3.18 8.32 -13.99
C ILE A 41 2.64 8.62 -15.39
N HIS A 42 1.39 9.07 -15.48
CA HIS A 42 0.72 9.47 -16.72
C HIS A 42 1.42 10.64 -17.46
N ARG A 43 2.31 11.39 -16.79
CA ARG A 43 3.10 12.46 -17.43
C ARG A 43 4.30 11.92 -18.22
N TYR A 44 4.71 10.68 -17.97
CA TYR A 44 5.93 10.09 -18.52
C TYR A 44 5.67 8.80 -19.31
N LEU A 45 4.66 8.04 -18.91
CA LEU A 45 4.28 6.76 -19.51
C LEU A 45 2.77 6.71 -19.68
N THR A 46 2.30 5.87 -20.59
CA THR A 46 0.88 5.51 -20.74
C THR A 46 0.58 4.29 -19.88
N PRO A 47 0.00 4.43 -18.67
CA PRO A 47 -0.35 3.27 -17.86
C PRO A 47 -1.48 2.46 -18.47
N SER A 48 -1.35 1.13 -18.45
CA SER A 48 -2.47 0.23 -18.70
C SER A 48 -3.55 0.44 -17.64
N LYS A 49 -4.81 0.53 -18.05
CA LYS A 49 -5.97 0.64 -17.15
C LYS A 49 -6.57 -0.71 -16.75
N GLY A 50 -6.01 -1.81 -17.28
CA GLY A 50 -6.48 -3.16 -17.03
C GLY A 50 -5.31 -4.15 -16.92
N TRP A 51 -5.59 -5.27 -16.27
CA TRP A 51 -4.59 -6.32 -16.03
C TRP A 51 -4.22 -7.07 -17.32
N LEU A 52 -5.13 -7.16 -18.29
CA LEU A 52 -4.90 -7.89 -19.53
C LEU A 52 -4.32 -6.98 -20.62
N PHE A 53 -3.02 -7.16 -20.90
CA PHE A 53 -2.27 -6.32 -21.84
C PHE A 53 -2.87 -6.31 -23.25
N SER A 54 -3.33 -7.45 -23.77
CA SER A 54 -3.93 -7.54 -25.11
C SER A 54 -5.19 -6.70 -25.30
N GLN A 55 -5.86 -6.31 -24.20
CA GLN A 55 -7.04 -5.45 -24.24
C GLN A 55 -6.74 -4.00 -23.85
N SER A 56 -5.81 -3.79 -22.91
CA SER A 56 -5.59 -2.48 -22.28
C SER A 56 -4.30 -1.77 -22.71
N GLY A 57 -3.36 -2.47 -23.35
CA GLY A 57 -2.11 -1.93 -23.87
C GLY A 57 -1.27 -1.19 -22.81
N GLY A 58 -0.64 -0.08 -23.21
CA GLY A 58 0.14 0.79 -22.31
C GLY A 58 1.63 0.47 -22.25
N ASP A 59 2.41 1.45 -21.83
CA ASP A 59 3.87 1.35 -21.65
C ASP A 59 4.23 0.64 -20.34
N VAL A 60 3.32 0.66 -19.36
CA VAL A 60 3.50 0.04 -18.04
C VAL A 60 2.22 -0.67 -17.60
N HIS A 61 2.39 -1.86 -17.03
CA HIS A 61 1.29 -2.71 -16.59
C HIS A 61 0.53 -2.08 -15.41
N TYR A 62 -0.80 -2.18 -15.48
CA TYR A 62 -1.79 -1.83 -14.46
C TYR A 62 -1.42 -0.66 -13.53
N PHE A 63 -1.52 0.57 -14.05
CA PHE A 63 -1.18 1.81 -13.32
C PHE A 63 0.23 1.88 -12.72
N GLY A 64 1.13 0.95 -13.08
CA GLY A 64 2.45 0.83 -12.48
C GLY A 64 2.47 0.14 -11.12
N GLN A 65 1.47 -0.67 -10.77
CA GLN A 65 1.32 -1.34 -9.46
C GLN A 65 2.62 -2.01 -9.00
N MET A 66 3.27 -2.81 -9.85
CA MET A 66 4.53 -3.47 -9.50
C MET A 66 5.66 -2.48 -9.20
N THR A 67 5.68 -1.32 -9.88
CA THR A 67 6.68 -0.28 -9.63
C THR A 67 6.44 0.41 -8.30
N THR A 68 5.18 0.74 -7.98
CA THR A 68 4.83 1.38 -6.70
C THR A 68 5.05 0.45 -5.52
N LEU A 69 4.73 -0.85 -5.66
CA LEU A 69 5.00 -1.84 -4.61
C LEU A 69 6.50 -1.98 -4.34
N ASN A 70 7.33 -2.06 -5.39
CA ASN A 70 8.78 -2.11 -5.23
C ASN A 70 9.34 -0.83 -4.59
N GLU A 71 8.90 0.35 -5.02
CA GLU A 71 9.31 1.61 -4.40
C GLU A 71 8.93 1.66 -2.92
N CYS A 72 7.73 1.18 -2.55
CA CYS A 72 7.25 1.12 -1.17
C CYS A 72 8.12 0.23 -0.29
N ILE A 73 8.52 -0.94 -0.80
CA ILE A 73 9.45 -1.84 -0.11
C ILE A 73 10.76 -1.10 0.19
N TYR A 74 11.41 -0.53 -0.83
CA TYR A 74 12.69 0.17 -0.64
C TYR A 74 12.57 1.40 0.26
N ARG A 75 11.49 2.17 0.11
CA ARG A 75 11.18 3.33 0.95
C ARG A 75 11.02 2.95 2.42
N SER A 76 10.47 1.76 2.69
CA SER A 76 10.12 1.30 4.04
C SER A 76 11.20 0.43 4.68
N MET A 77 12.17 -0.03 3.91
CA MET A 77 13.19 -1.00 4.31
C MET A 77 13.94 -0.63 5.60
N GLU A 78 14.23 0.65 5.81
CA GLU A 78 14.93 1.15 7.01
C GLU A 78 13.97 1.76 8.06
N ARG A 79 12.67 1.82 7.76
CA ARG A 79 11.66 2.55 8.55
C ARG A 79 10.64 1.64 9.23
N SER A 80 10.48 0.42 8.72
CA SER A 80 9.42 -0.50 9.12
C SER A 80 10.00 -1.89 9.31
N HIS A 81 9.64 -2.53 10.42
CA HIS A 81 10.01 -3.94 10.64
C HIS A 81 9.15 -4.89 9.81
N TYR A 82 7.86 -4.55 9.63
CA TYR A 82 6.91 -5.28 8.83
C TYR A 82 6.26 -4.34 7.81
N VAL A 83 6.07 -4.83 6.59
CA VAL A 83 5.40 -4.11 5.50
C VAL A 83 4.31 -5.02 4.93
N LEU A 84 3.09 -4.50 4.90
CA LEU A 84 1.96 -5.13 4.21
C LEU A 84 1.80 -4.48 2.84
N LEU A 85 1.58 -5.29 1.81
CA LEU A 85 1.32 -4.85 0.46
C LEU A 85 -0.02 -5.43 0.02
N ASP A 86 -1.02 -4.57 -0.13
CA ASP A 86 -2.39 -4.93 -0.52
C ASP A 86 -3.01 -3.89 -1.46
N ASP A 87 -4.05 -4.32 -2.18
CA ASP A 87 -4.89 -3.42 -2.98
C ASP A 87 -5.97 -2.76 -2.10
N ILE A 88 -6.48 -1.60 -2.52
CA ILE A 88 -7.37 -0.75 -1.70
C ILE A 88 -8.73 -1.39 -1.38
N ASP A 89 -9.15 -2.40 -2.14
CA ASP A 89 -10.38 -3.16 -1.96
C ASP A 89 -10.17 -4.48 -1.21
N GLU A 90 -8.94 -4.76 -0.77
CA GLU A 90 -8.58 -5.92 0.03
C GLU A 90 -8.23 -5.53 1.47
N ILE A 91 -8.47 -6.45 2.41
CA ILE A 91 -8.06 -6.30 3.81
C ILE A 91 -7.53 -7.65 4.29
N ILE A 92 -6.28 -7.67 4.75
CA ILE A 92 -5.69 -8.87 5.35
C ILE A 92 -6.09 -8.92 6.83
N MET A 93 -6.94 -9.89 7.18
CA MET A 93 -7.50 -10.04 8.52
C MET A 93 -7.01 -11.33 9.20
N PRO A 94 -6.40 -11.26 10.39
CA PRO A 94 -5.97 -12.44 11.13
C PRO A 94 -7.14 -13.25 11.68
N TYR A 95 -7.24 -14.53 11.33
CA TYR A 95 -8.37 -15.37 11.76
C TYR A 95 -8.30 -15.83 13.23
N LYS A 96 -7.10 -16.07 13.77
CA LYS A 96 -6.89 -16.62 15.13
C LYS A 96 -6.27 -15.62 16.12
N HIS A 97 -6.06 -14.39 15.69
CA HIS A 97 -5.42 -13.33 16.47
C HIS A 97 -6.24 -12.04 16.35
N ASN A 98 -6.15 -11.15 17.34
CA ASN A 98 -6.98 -9.94 17.37
C ASN A 98 -6.49 -8.84 16.40
N ASN A 99 -5.20 -8.85 16.06
CA ASN A 99 -4.54 -7.83 15.23
C ASN A 99 -3.33 -8.43 14.50
N LEU A 100 -2.77 -7.68 13.56
CA LEU A 100 -1.64 -8.15 12.75
C LEU A 100 -0.38 -8.32 13.59
N MET A 101 -0.14 -7.43 14.56
CA MET A 101 1.05 -7.51 15.42
C MET A 101 1.07 -8.79 16.28
N SER A 102 -0.07 -9.20 16.84
CA SER A 102 -0.18 -10.46 17.59
C SER A 102 0.07 -11.69 16.72
N LEU A 103 -0.32 -11.62 15.44
CA LEU A 103 0.00 -12.66 14.46
C LEU A 103 1.51 -12.69 14.19
N MET A 104 2.13 -11.53 13.93
CA MET A 104 3.57 -11.43 13.66
C MET A 104 4.42 -11.88 14.85
N ASP A 105 4.06 -11.49 16.07
CA ASP A 105 4.74 -11.92 17.30
C ASP A 105 4.72 -13.45 17.47
N MET A 106 3.62 -14.09 17.09
CA MET A 106 3.49 -15.54 17.13
C MET A 106 4.37 -16.19 16.05
N LEU A 107 4.34 -15.67 14.82
CA LEU A 107 5.13 -16.19 13.70
C LEU A 107 6.64 -16.07 13.96
N GLN A 108 7.10 -14.94 14.49
CA GLN A 108 8.52 -14.73 14.78
C GLN A 108 9.03 -15.66 15.89
N LYS A 109 8.20 -15.97 16.90
CA LYS A 109 8.55 -16.97 17.92
C LYS A 109 8.66 -18.38 17.35
N GLN A 110 7.89 -18.70 16.31
CA GLN A 110 7.98 -20.00 15.61
C GLN A 110 9.20 -20.08 14.70
N GLN A 111 9.69 -18.94 14.19
CA GLN A 111 10.85 -18.87 13.30
C GLN A 111 11.89 -17.86 13.80
N PRO A 112 12.59 -18.15 14.92
CA PRO A 112 13.48 -17.19 15.59
C PRO A 112 14.80 -16.88 14.83
N ASN A 113 15.09 -17.59 13.74
CA ASN A 113 16.33 -17.45 12.96
C ASN A 113 16.13 -16.74 11.61
N THR A 114 14.96 -16.12 11.43
CA THR A 114 14.61 -15.22 10.33
C THR A 114 14.32 -13.86 10.91
#